data_AF-A0A1H5NJG9-F1
#
_entry.id   AF-A0A1H5NJG9-F1
#
_cell.length_a   1.000
_cell.length_b   1.000
_cell.length_c   1.000
_cell.angle_alpha   90.00
_cell.angle_beta   90.00
_cell.angle_gamma   90.00
#
_symmetry.space_group_name_H-M   'P 1'
#
loop_
_entity.id
_entity.type
_entity.pdbx_description
1 polymer ?
#
loop_
_entity_poly.entity_id
_entity_poly.type
_entity_poly.pdbx_seq_one_letter_code
_entity_poly.pdbx_strand_id
1 'polypeptide(L)'
;MSGRVQSRINIANGRTETTPLRDTVKPVSAGFDHVLKGHFDVEVSNSRSVFTISPNELKGVLQSSPVAKSPFTALPDGQFVRTVDTGRVIGTTTLKDGGVPTSVIKVFTDKAGNLITAFPAKAVN
;
A
#
# COMPACT_ATOMS: atom_id res chain seq x y z
N MET A 1 -10.51 19.35 9.67
CA MET A 1 -10.76 18.40 10.78
C MET A 1 -10.05 17.10 10.45
N SER A 2 -8.87 16.85 11.03
CA SER A 2 -8.13 15.60 10.78
C SER A 2 -8.72 14.51 11.67
N GLY A 3 -9.61 13.69 11.11
CA GLY A 3 -10.29 12.63 11.84
C GLY A 3 -9.29 11.58 12.32
N ARG A 4 -9.48 11.09 13.55
CA ARG A 4 -8.69 10.05 14.25
C ARG A 4 -8.32 8.83 13.38
N VAL A 5 -9.15 8.54 12.38
CA VAL A 5 -9.00 7.47 11.39
C VAL A 5 -7.83 7.69 10.41
N GLN A 6 -7.49 8.93 10.06
CA GLN A 6 -6.38 9.27 9.14
C GLN A 6 -4.98 9.03 9.74
N SER A 7 -4.90 8.61 11.00
CA SER A 7 -3.64 8.36 11.72
C SER A 7 -3.31 6.86 11.84
N ARG A 8 -4.12 5.98 11.25
CA ARG A 8 -4.03 4.52 11.34
C ARG A 8 -4.28 3.89 9.98
N ILE A 9 -3.72 2.70 9.77
CA ILE A 9 -4.01 1.85 8.61
C ILE A 9 -4.71 0.60 9.12
N ASN A 10 -5.99 0.45 8.79
CA ASN A 10 -6.77 -0.72 9.16
C ASN A 10 -6.49 -1.84 8.14
N ILE A 11 -5.86 -2.92 8.60
CA ILE A 11 -5.51 -4.06 7.76
C ILE A 11 -6.71 -5.00 7.65
N ALA A 12 -7.70 -4.60 6.85
CA ALA A 12 -8.77 -5.50 6.44
C ALA A 12 -8.22 -6.56 5.47
N ASN A 13 -8.69 -7.81 5.56
CA ASN A 13 -8.25 -8.87 4.64
C ASN A 13 -8.78 -8.62 3.22
N GLY A 14 -10.01 -8.14 3.09
CA GLY A 14 -10.66 -7.86 1.82
C GLY A 14 -11.33 -6.49 1.76
N ARG A 15 -12.32 -6.38 0.88
CA ARG A 15 -13.14 -5.17 0.69
C ARG A 15 -13.95 -4.86 1.95
N THR A 16 -14.18 -3.57 2.15
CA THR A 16 -15.02 -2.98 3.21
C THR A 16 -16.14 -2.16 2.59
N GLU A 17 -17.11 -1.73 3.42
CA GLU A 17 -18.22 -0.86 2.99
C GLU A 17 -17.74 0.44 2.32
N THR A 18 -16.58 0.95 2.73
CA THR A 18 -16.00 2.19 2.23
C THR A 18 -15.01 2.01 1.08
N THR A 19 -14.82 0.77 0.59
CA THR A 19 -13.96 0.50 -0.56
C THR A 19 -14.49 1.21 -1.81
N PRO A 20 -13.69 2.06 -2.48
CA PRO A 20 -14.13 2.79 -3.67
C PRO A 20 -14.58 1.87 -4.81
N LEU A 21 -15.49 2.39 -5.62
CA LEU A 21 -15.96 1.73 -6.84
C LEU A 21 -15.04 2.06 -8.01
N ARG A 22 -14.88 1.11 -8.93
CA ARG A 22 -14.36 1.37 -10.27
C ARG A 22 -15.40 2.13 -11.08
N ASP A 23 -14.98 2.68 -12.21
CA ASP A 23 -15.85 3.32 -13.21
C ASP A 23 -17.04 2.44 -13.67
N THR A 24 -16.95 1.12 -13.46
CA THR A 24 -17.97 0.12 -13.78
C THR A 24 -18.88 -0.26 -12.60
N VAL A 25 -18.96 0.56 -11.55
CA VAL A 25 -19.80 0.35 -10.33
C VAL A 25 -19.37 -0.85 -9.47
N LYS A 26 -18.37 -1.63 -9.89
CA LYS A 26 -17.80 -2.74 -9.10
C LYS A 26 -16.72 -2.24 -8.15
N PRO A 27 -16.64 -2.73 -6.90
CA PRO A 27 -15.59 -2.30 -5.98
C PRO A 27 -14.19 -2.68 -6.48
N VAL A 28 -13.18 -1.84 -6.19
CA VAL A 28 -11.78 -2.18 -6.46
C VAL A 28 -11.36 -3.43 -5.67
N SER A 29 -10.37 -4.18 -6.17
CA SER A 29 -9.74 -5.22 -5.36
C SER A 29 -9.01 -4.51 -4.21
N ALA A 30 -9.24 -4.96 -2.98
CA ALA A 30 -8.79 -4.25 -1.79
C ALA A 30 -8.43 -5.23 -0.67
N GLY A 31 -7.69 -4.74 0.32
CA GLY A 31 -7.32 -5.47 1.52
C GLY A 31 -6.00 -6.21 1.42
N PHE A 32 -5.62 -6.84 2.53
CA PHE A 32 -4.34 -7.54 2.65
C PHE A 32 -4.25 -8.76 1.73
N ASP A 33 -5.35 -9.45 1.46
CA ASP A 33 -5.39 -10.58 0.51
C ASP A 33 -5.04 -10.12 -0.92
N HIS A 34 -5.45 -8.89 -1.28
CA HIS A 34 -5.06 -8.29 -2.55
C HIS A 34 -3.56 -8.02 -2.62
N VAL A 35 -2.97 -7.54 -1.52
CA VAL A 35 -1.53 -7.30 -1.40
C VAL A 35 -0.75 -8.60 -1.52
N LEU A 36 -1.15 -9.64 -0.79
CA LEU A 36 -0.54 -10.97 -0.85
C LEU A 36 -0.56 -11.52 -2.28
N LYS A 37 -1.74 -11.56 -2.91
CA LYS A 37 -1.90 -12.06 -4.27
C LYS A 37 -1.09 -11.26 -5.31
N GLY A 38 -0.91 -9.96 -5.08
CA GLY A 38 -0.28 -9.06 -6.04
C GLY A 38 1.24 -8.97 -5.91
N HIS A 39 1.78 -9.15 -4.70
CA HIS A 39 3.13 -8.70 -4.35
C HIS A 39 3.94 -9.69 -3.49
N PHE A 40 3.44 -10.91 -3.26
CA PHE A 40 4.15 -11.99 -2.57
C PHE A 40 4.15 -13.27 -3.43
N ASP A 41 5.20 -14.08 -3.31
CA ASP A 41 5.35 -15.38 -4.00
C ASP A 41 5.10 -15.31 -5.51
N VAL A 42 5.49 -14.18 -6.11
CA VAL A 42 5.34 -13.86 -7.53
C VAL A 42 6.63 -13.22 -8.03
N GLU A 43 6.87 -13.34 -9.33
CA GLU A 43 8.05 -12.71 -9.95
C GLU A 43 7.86 -11.20 -10.12
N VAL A 44 8.96 -10.46 -9.95
CA VAL A 44 9.06 -9.04 -10.28
C VAL A 44 8.88 -8.87 -11.78
N SER A 45 8.13 -7.86 -12.20
CA SER A 45 7.87 -7.56 -13.61
C SER A 45 7.88 -6.06 -13.89
N ASN A 46 7.68 -5.66 -15.15
CA ASN A 46 7.54 -4.25 -15.53
C ASN A 46 6.32 -3.54 -14.89
N SER A 47 5.35 -4.29 -14.38
CA SER A 47 4.13 -3.74 -13.76
C SER A 47 3.94 -4.16 -12.31
N ARG A 48 4.87 -4.97 -11.75
CA ARG A 48 4.73 -5.56 -10.42
C ARG A 48 6.04 -5.51 -9.65
N SER A 49 6.02 -4.82 -8.52
CA SER A 49 7.03 -4.92 -7.46
C SER A 49 6.66 -6.01 -6.47
N VAL A 50 7.65 -6.52 -5.72
CA VAL A 50 7.47 -7.70 -4.86
C VAL A 50 8.10 -7.44 -3.50
N PHE A 51 7.38 -7.75 -2.43
CA PHE A 51 7.92 -7.66 -1.08
C PHE A 51 8.92 -8.79 -0.83
N THR A 52 10.01 -8.48 -0.15
CA THR A 52 11.02 -9.46 0.29
C THR A 52 10.95 -9.75 1.78
N ILE A 53 10.24 -8.90 2.54
CA ILE A 53 9.90 -9.13 3.95
C ILE A 53 8.72 -10.10 4.07
N SER A 54 8.50 -10.67 5.26
CA SER A 54 7.34 -11.55 5.48
C SER A 54 6.01 -10.76 5.52
N PRO A 55 4.86 -11.41 5.25
CA PRO A 55 3.54 -10.80 5.43
C PRO A 55 3.31 -10.20 6.82
N ASN A 56 3.74 -10.89 7.88
CA ASN A 56 3.58 -10.41 9.26
C ASN A 56 4.42 -9.17 9.51
N GLU A 57 5.63 -9.13 8.95
CA GLU A 57 6.51 -7.99 9.02
C GLU A 57 5.95 -6.78 8.26
N LEU A 58 5.33 -7.00 7.09
CA LEU A 58 4.61 -5.96 6.36
C LEU A 58 3.46 -5.38 7.19
N LYS A 59 2.68 -6.21 7.90
CA LYS A 59 1.62 -5.71 8.80
C LYS A 59 2.20 -4.78 9.87
N GLY A 60 3.34 -5.15 10.45
CA GLY A 60 4.07 -4.31 11.41
C GLY A 60 4.51 -2.97 10.80
N VAL A 61 5.05 -2.99 9.57
CA VAL A 61 5.41 -1.76 8.83
C VAL A 61 4.21 -0.86 8.62
N LEU A 62 3.09 -1.40 8.12
CA LEU A 62 1.85 -0.64 7.85
C LEU A 62 1.26 -0.01 9.12
N GLN A 63 1.37 -0.67 10.26
CA GLN A 63 0.87 -0.18 11.55
C GLN A 63 1.85 0.71 12.29
N SER A 64 3.09 0.83 11.82
CA SER A 64 4.12 1.66 12.45
C SER A 64 3.73 3.15 12.42
N SER A 65 4.12 3.90 13.46
CA SER A 65 3.84 5.33 13.54
C SER A 65 4.40 6.13 12.35
N PRO A 66 5.63 5.86 11.84
CA PRO A 66 6.14 6.57 10.67
C PRO A 66 5.26 6.41 9.42
N VAL A 67 4.72 5.21 9.19
CA VAL A 67 3.87 4.94 8.02
C VAL A 67 2.46 5.46 8.23
N ALA A 68 1.83 5.13 9.35
CA ALA A 68 0.42 5.47 9.59
C ALA A 68 0.16 6.97 9.79
N LYS A 69 1.15 7.73 10.27
CA LYS A 69 1.06 9.18 10.49
C LYS A 69 1.77 10.03 9.43
N SER A 70 2.31 9.41 8.39
CA SER A 70 2.92 10.13 7.26
C SER A 70 1.95 11.16 6.64
N PRO A 71 2.43 12.13 5.87
CA PRO A 71 1.56 12.91 4.99
C PRO A 71 0.92 11.99 3.92
N PHE A 72 -0.28 12.34 3.49
CA PHE A 72 -0.97 11.63 2.41
C PHE A 72 -1.50 12.61 1.36
N THR A 73 -1.70 12.12 0.15
CA THR A 73 -2.39 12.82 -0.93
C THR A 73 -3.75 12.17 -1.16
N ALA A 74 -4.82 12.99 -1.16
CA ALA A 74 -6.15 12.52 -1.56
C ALA A 74 -6.23 12.45 -3.09
N LEU A 75 -6.77 11.35 -3.60
CA LEU A 75 -7.00 11.13 -5.03
C LEU A 75 -8.47 11.40 -5.39
N PRO A 76 -8.78 11.78 -6.64
CA PRO A 76 -10.16 12.10 -7.06
C PRO A 76 -11.16 10.94 -6.90
N ASP A 77 -10.67 9.70 -6.90
CA ASP A 77 -11.46 8.48 -6.76
C ASP A 77 -11.77 8.09 -5.30
N GLY A 78 -11.44 8.96 -4.34
CA GLY A 78 -11.69 8.75 -2.92
C GLY A 78 -10.65 7.87 -2.23
N GLN A 79 -9.55 7.54 -2.89
CA GLN A 79 -8.39 6.89 -2.29
C GLN A 79 -7.43 7.92 -1.69
N PHE A 80 -6.64 7.47 -0.73
CA PHE A 80 -5.60 8.25 -0.08
C PHE A 80 -4.28 7.51 -0.22
N VAL A 81 -3.25 8.19 -0.71
CA VAL A 81 -1.95 7.59 -0.99
C VAL A 81 -0.86 8.19 -0.12
N ARG A 82 0.00 7.32 0.40
CA ARG A 82 1.21 7.66 1.16
C ARG A 82 2.40 7.01 0.48
N THR A 83 3.52 7.73 0.41
CA THR A 83 4.81 7.18 -0.01
C THR A 83 5.78 7.43 1.13
N VAL A 84 6.31 6.37 1.71
CA VAL A 84 7.08 6.45 2.95
C VAL A 84 8.35 5.63 2.82
N ASP A 85 9.49 6.21 3.18
CA ASP A 85 10.72 5.45 3.41
C ASP A 85 10.65 4.78 4.79
N THR A 86 10.74 3.45 4.81
CA THR A 86 10.67 2.66 6.04
C THR A 86 12.02 2.56 6.75
N GLY A 87 13.10 3.10 6.16
CA GLY A 87 14.45 3.09 6.71
C GLY A 87 15.19 1.76 6.57
N ARG A 88 14.57 0.75 5.94
CA ARG A 88 15.15 -0.57 5.68
C ARG A 88 14.56 -1.17 4.42
N VAL A 89 15.29 -2.07 3.76
CA VAL A 89 14.80 -2.74 2.55
C VAL A 89 13.55 -3.57 2.88
N ILE A 90 12.47 -3.34 2.13
CA ILE A 90 11.19 -4.04 2.28
C ILE A 90 10.80 -4.86 1.05
N GLY A 91 11.47 -4.63 -0.08
CA GLY A 91 11.13 -5.33 -1.32
C GLY A 91 11.97 -4.87 -2.51
N THR A 92 11.53 -5.32 -3.68
CA THR A 92 12.15 -5.02 -4.97
C THR A 92 11.19 -4.21 -5.82
N THR A 93 11.67 -3.14 -6.45
CA THR A 93 10.87 -2.31 -7.35
C THR A 93 10.47 -3.07 -8.61
N THR A 94 9.56 -2.50 -9.41
CA THR A 94 9.28 -3.05 -10.74
C THR A 94 10.54 -3.06 -11.63
N LEU A 95 10.58 -3.89 -12.67
CA LEU A 95 11.70 -3.93 -13.62
C LEU A 95 11.87 -2.61 -14.39
N LYS A 96 10.76 -1.93 -14.75
CA LYS A 96 10.82 -0.58 -15.36
C LYS A 96 11.45 0.47 -14.44
N ASP A 97 11.38 0.24 -13.13
CA ASP A 97 11.98 1.09 -12.11
C ASP A 97 13.40 0.63 -11.75
N GLY A 98 13.92 -0.40 -12.43
CA GLY A 98 15.28 -0.93 -12.28
C GLY A 98 15.37 -2.31 -11.61
N GLY A 99 14.26 -2.84 -11.06
CA GLY A 99 14.26 -4.13 -10.36
C GLY A 99 15.19 -4.17 -9.14
N VAL A 100 15.36 -3.04 -8.45
CA VAL A 100 16.34 -2.89 -7.37
C VAL A 100 15.68 -3.01 -5.99
N PRO A 101 16.44 -3.41 -4.95
CA PRO A 101 15.98 -3.32 -3.57
C PRO A 101 15.54 -1.90 -3.20
N THR A 102 14.47 -1.77 -2.41
CA THR A 102 13.92 -0.48 -1.97
C THR A 102 13.42 -0.54 -0.53
N SER A 103 13.57 0.57 0.18
CA SER A 103 12.97 0.81 1.51
C SER A 103 11.65 1.57 1.45
N VAL A 104 11.26 2.03 0.26
CA VAL A 104 10.09 2.89 0.07
C VAL A 104 8.85 2.03 -0.19
N ILE A 105 7.82 2.29 0.60
CA ILE A 105 6.50 1.68 0.44
C ILE A 105 5.49 2.73 -0.01
N LYS A 106 4.65 2.35 -0.98
CA LYS A 106 3.47 3.13 -1.35
C LYS A 106 2.24 2.42 -0.81
N VAL A 107 1.39 3.16 -0.09
CA VAL A 107 0.20 2.61 0.59
C VAL A 107 -1.04 3.38 0.18
N PHE A 108 -2.09 2.65 -0.17
CA PHE A 108 -3.38 3.17 -0.55
C PHE A 108 -4.42 2.76 0.48
N THR A 109 -5.22 3.73 0.92
CA THR A 109 -6.33 3.51 1.85
C THR A 109 -7.59 4.17 1.35
N ASP A 110 -8.75 3.69 1.79
CA ASP A 110 -10.02 4.37 1.59
C ASP A 110 -10.21 5.54 2.60
N LYS A 111 -11.35 6.24 2.50
CA LYS A 111 -11.72 7.35 3.39
C LYS A 111 -11.81 6.98 4.88
N ALA A 112 -11.95 5.71 5.19
CA ALA A 112 -11.99 5.17 6.54
C ALA A 112 -10.64 4.55 6.97
N GLY A 113 -9.57 4.79 6.22
CA GLY A 113 -8.22 4.30 6.54
C GLY A 113 -8.05 2.79 6.35
N ASN A 114 -8.99 2.11 5.69
CA ASN A 114 -8.84 0.68 5.39
C ASN A 114 -7.88 0.49 4.22
N LEU A 115 -6.99 -0.49 4.36
CA LEU A 115 -6.02 -0.84 3.33
C LEU A 115 -6.72 -1.24 2.03
N ILE A 116 -6.40 -0.55 0.95
CA ILE A 116 -6.77 -0.95 -0.41
C ILE A 116 -5.64 -1.78 -0.99
N THR A 117 -4.42 -1.23 -1.03
CA THR A 117 -3.23 -1.96 -1.49
C THR A 117 -1.96 -1.32 -0.93
N ALA A 118 -0.85 -2.05 -0.98
CA ALA A 118 0.47 -1.54 -0.68
C ALA A 118 1.50 -2.29 -1.52
N PHE A 119 2.56 -1.60 -1.93
CA PHE A 119 3.63 -2.22 -2.71
C PHE A 119 4.97 -1.47 -2.57
N PRO A 120 6.11 -2.16 -2.77
CA PRO A 120 7.41 -1.51 -2.85
C PRO A 120 7.45 -0.54 -4.04
N ALA A 121 7.99 0.64 -3.82
CA ALA A 121 8.08 1.68 -4.84
C ALA A 121 9.51 2.19 -5.00
N LYS A 122 9.80 2.79 -6.15
CA LYS A 122 11.05 3.52 -6.34
C LYS A 122 11.05 4.76 -5.43
N ALA A 123 12.20 5.05 -4.83
CA ALA A 123 12.40 6.33 -4.16
C ALA A 123 12.21 7.48 -5.18
N VAL A 124 11.35 8.43 -4.83
CA VAL A 124 11.23 9.69 -5.57
C VAL A 124 12.32 10.61 -5.04
N ASN A 125 13.34 10.85 -5.86
CA ASN A 125 14.32 11.92 -5.65
C ASN A 125 13.73 13.26 -6.09
#